data_AF-A0A6B3CBH3-F1
#
_entry.id   AF-A0A6B3CBH3-F1
#
_cell.length_a   1.000
_cell.length_b   1.000
_cell.length_c   1.000
_cell.angle_alpha   90.00
_cell.angle_beta   90.00
_cell.angle_gamma   90.00
#
_symmetry.space_group_name_H-M   'P 1'
#
loop_
_entity.id
_entity.type
_entity.pdbx_description
1 polymer ?
#
loop_
_entity_poly.entity_id
_entity_poly.type
_entity_poly.pdbx_seq_one_letter_code
_entity_poly.pdbx_strand_id
1 'polypeptide(L)'
;GHARRSLLLIHEQAVDAVIDVKRKEATGQFDLFAELGGDEETGSGIAVTIPDLPDWDKKQRLAFEREMLGLYVSDHPLSGLEHVLSAQADVSIATLNADEARPDGSTVVVAGLVTSLQRKMSKQGNPWAAVTLEDMEGS
;
A
#
# COMPACT_ATOMS: atom_id res chain seq x y z
N GLY A 1 -1.10 -16.60 -9.43
CA GLY A 1 -0.29 -16.14 -8.28
C GLY A 1 -1.08 -16.30 -7.01
N HIS A 2 -0.43 -16.51 -5.86
CA HIS A 2 -1.11 -16.67 -4.56
C HIS A 2 -1.64 -15.32 -4.02
N ALA A 3 -2.67 -15.36 -3.17
CA ALA A 3 -3.21 -14.17 -2.52
C ALA A 3 -2.17 -13.52 -1.59
N ARG A 4 -2.15 -12.19 -1.54
CA ARG A 4 -1.20 -11.43 -0.69
C ARG A 4 -1.35 -11.81 0.78
N ARG A 5 -2.59 -12.01 1.22
CA ARG A 5 -2.93 -12.49 2.56
C ARG A 5 -2.30 -13.86 2.87
N SER A 6 -2.39 -14.81 1.94
CA SER A 6 -1.81 -16.16 2.13
C SER A 6 -0.30 -16.10 2.28
N LEU A 7 0.37 -15.27 1.48
CA LEU A 7 1.81 -15.07 1.56
C LEU A 7 2.22 -14.39 2.87
N LEU A 8 1.49 -13.35 3.29
CA LEU A 8 1.74 -12.68 4.57
C LEU A 8 1.54 -13.64 5.75
N LEU A 9 0.62 -14.61 5.68
CA LEU A 9 0.40 -15.54 6.78
C LEU A 9 1.58 -16.51 6.98
N ILE A 10 2.22 -16.93 5.89
CA ILE A 10 3.27 -17.97 5.93
C ILE A 10 4.69 -17.42 5.87
N HIS A 11 4.86 -16.09 5.74
CA HIS A 11 6.18 -15.50 5.48
C HIS A 11 7.21 -15.83 6.58
N GLU A 12 6.83 -15.79 7.87
CA GLU A 12 7.73 -16.14 8.97
C GLU A 12 8.16 -17.60 8.90
N GLN A 13 7.19 -18.51 8.76
CA GLN A 13 7.46 -19.95 8.64
C GLN A 13 8.35 -20.25 7.43
N ALA A 14 8.11 -19.59 6.30
CA ALA A 14 8.94 -19.71 5.10
C ALA A 14 10.37 -19.22 5.32
N VAL A 15 10.54 -18.10 6.01
CA VAL A 15 11.85 -17.53 6.35
C VAL A 15 12.62 -18.45 7.30
N ASP A 16 12.00 -18.89 8.40
CA ASP A 16 12.63 -19.75 9.42
C ASP A 16 13.15 -21.04 8.82
N ALA A 17 12.36 -21.63 7.94
CA ALA A 17 12.71 -22.90 7.38
C ALA A 17 13.93 -22.79 6.42
N VAL A 18 14.08 -21.66 5.71
CA VAL A 18 15.25 -21.39 4.86
C VAL A 18 16.48 -21.05 5.70
N ILE A 19 16.31 -20.38 6.85
CA ILE A 19 17.41 -20.04 7.76
C ILE A 19 18.17 -21.29 8.22
N ASP A 20 17.46 -22.36 8.58
CA ASP A 20 18.09 -23.59 9.05
C ASP A 20 18.87 -24.32 7.95
N VAL A 21 18.37 -24.30 6.71
CA VAL A 21 19.09 -24.83 5.54
C VAL A 21 20.36 -24.01 5.31
N LYS A 22 20.24 -22.67 5.27
CA LYS A 22 21.38 -21.77 5.08
C LYS A 22 22.44 -21.87 6.18
N ARG A 23 22.02 -22.12 7.43
CA ARG A 23 22.93 -22.34 8.55
C ARG A 23 23.73 -23.62 8.37
N LYS A 24 23.09 -24.73 7.96
CA LYS A 24 23.77 -26.02 7.69
C LYS A 24 24.77 -25.91 6.55
N GLU A 25 24.40 -25.24 5.45
CA GLU A 25 25.30 -24.90 4.34
C GLU A 25 26.53 -24.11 4.82
N ALA A 26 26.34 -23.09 5.66
CA ALA A 26 27.42 -22.25 6.18
C ALA A 26 28.42 -23.03 7.07
N THR A 27 27.95 -24.06 7.78
CA THR A 27 28.81 -24.99 8.55
C THR A 27 29.49 -26.06 7.69
N GLY A 28 29.34 -26.01 6.35
CA GLY A 28 29.98 -26.95 5.42
C GLY A 28 29.30 -28.31 5.36
N GLN A 29 28.11 -28.46 5.96
CA GLN A 29 27.30 -29.65 5.89
C GLN A 29 26.42 -29.55 4.64
N PHE A 30 27.00 -29.86 3.48
CA PHE A 30 26.25 -30.04 2.25
C PHE A 30 25.57 -31.41 2.27
N ASP A 31 24.29 -31.46 1.94
CA ASP A 31 23.56 -32.71 1.81
C ASP A 31 24.00 -33.42 0.52
N LEU A 32 25.11 -34.15 0.58
CA LEU A 32 25.74 -34.83 -0.56
C LEU A 32 24.82 -35.86 -1.24
N PHE A 33 23.72 -36.25 -0.57
CA PHE A 33 22.71 -37.16 -1.11
C PHE A 33 21.62 -36.45 -1.91
N ALA A 34 21.45 -35.14 -1.76
CA ALA A 34 20.52 -34.35 -2.58
C ALA A 34 21.02 -34.19 -4.03
N GLU A 35 22.33 -34.32 -4.26
CA GLU A 35 22.95 -34.22 -5.60
C GLU A 35 23.01 -35.57 -6.34
N LEU A 36 22.91 -36.70 -5.61
CA LEU A 36 23.13 -38.05 -6.16
C LEU A 36 21.84 -38.84 -6.45
N GLY A 37 20.66 -38.33 -6.08
CA GLY A 37 19.35 -38.96 -6.31
C GLY A 37 18.60 -38.29 -7.47
N GLY A 38 18.60 -38.94 -8.63
CA GLY A 38 17.88 -38.48 -9.83
C GLY A 38 16.36 -38.57 -9.73
N ASP A 39 15.70 -37.65 -10.45
CA ASP A 39 14.37 -37.79 -11.06
C ASP A 39 13.18 -38.24 -10.18
N GLU A 40 13.10 -37.73 -8.96
CA GLU A 40 11.80 -37.40 -8.38
C GLU A 40 11.86 -35.94 -7.93
N GLU A 41 10.73 -35.23 -8.02
CA GLU A 41 10.53 -33.87 -7.52
C GLU A 41 10.73 -33.80 -5.99
N THR A 42 11.92 -34.13 -5.50
CA THR A 42 12.34 -33.84 -4.14
C THR A 42 12.63 -32.35 -4.09
N GLY A 43 11.57 -31.58 -3.88
CA GLY A 43 11.67 -30.25 -3.30
C GLY A 43 12.43 -30.35 -1.97
N SER A 44 13.76 -30.25 -2.05
CA SER A 44 14.66 -29.94 -0.94
C SER A 44 14.49 -28.47 -0.49
N GLY A 45 13.60 -27.72 -1.14
CA GLY A 45 13.04 -26.50 -0.57
C GLY A 45 12.00 -26.89 0.46
N ILE A 46 12.12 -26.35 1.67
CA ILE A 46 11.10 -26.47 2.70
C ILE A 46 9.72 -26.31 2.08
N ALA A 47 8.91 -27.38 2.14
CA ALA A 47 7.55 -27.37 1.63
C ALA A 47 6.65 -26.58 2.57
N VAL A 48 6.82 -25.25 2.59
CA VAL A 48 5.85 -24.37 3.24
C VAL A 48 4.61 -24.34 2.37
N THR A 49 3.58 -25.04 2.82
CA THR A 49 2.30 -25.08 2.13
C THR A 49 1.65 -23.71 2.24
N ILE A 50 1.38 -23.09 1.10
CA ILE A 50 0.67 -21.81 1.05
C ILE A 50 -0.82 -22.10 1.15
N PRO A 51 -1.52 -21.67 2.21
CA PRO A 51 -2.95 -21.92 2.34
C PRO A 51 -3.73 -21.12 1.30
N ASP A 52 -4.73 -21.75 0.68
CA ASP A 52 -5.64 -21.05 -0.21
C ASP A 52 -6.66 -20.26 0.62
N LEU A 53 -6.48 -18.95 0.69
CA LEU A 53 -7.32 -18.03 1.44
C LEU A 53 -7.80 -16.92 0.52
N PRO A 54 -9.04 -16.43 0.73
CA PRO A 54 -9.49 -15.26 0.01
C PRO A 54 -8.60 -14.06 0.36
N ASP A 55 -8.31 -13.25 -0.66
CA ASP A 55 -7.56 -12.01 -0.49
C ASP A 55 -8.31 -11.04 0.44
N TRP A 56 -7.62 -9.99 0.90
CA TRP A 56 -8.25 -8.98 1.74
C TRP A 56 -9.45 -8.32 1.05
N ASP A 57 -10.40 -7.85 1.85
CA ASP A 57 -11.44 -6.99 1.33
C ASP A 57 -10.80 -5.72 0.70
N LYS A 58 -11.55 -5.08 -0.20
CA LYS A 58 -11.04 -3.91 -0.95
C LYS A 58 -10.52 -2.82 0.00
N LYS A 59 -11.23 -2.56 1.12
CA LYS A 59 -10.90 -1.50 2.06
C LYS A 59 -9.58 -1.77 2.77
N GLN A 60 -9.39 -3.00 3.26
CA GLN A 60 -8.17 -3.45 3.92
C GLN A 60 -6.99 -3.43 2.95
N ARG A 61 -7.19 -3.91 1.71
CA ARG A 61 -6.14 -3.90 0.69
C ARG A 61 -5.64 -2.48 0.39
N LEU A 62 -6.57 -1.53 0.23
CA LEU A 62 -6.23 -0.12 0.02
C LEU A 62 -5.56 0.52 1.23
N ALA A 63 -5.99 0.16 2.45
CA ALA A 63 -5.34 0.63 3.66
C ALA A 63 -3.87 0.16 3.74
N PHE A 64 -3.59 -1.11 3.40
CA PHE A 64 -2.23 -1.63 3.34
C PHE A 64 -1.39 -0.96 2.26
N GLU A 65 -1.96 -0.66 1.09
CA GLU A 65 -1.24 0.08 0.03
C GLU A 65 -0.85 1.49 0.51
N ARG A 66 -1.79 2.19 1.16
CA ARG A 66 -1.51 3.52 1.75
C ARG A 66 -0.48 3.46 2.87
N GLU A 67 -0.52 2.46 3.73
CA GLU A 67 0.44 2.29 4.82
C GLU A 67 1.86 1.98 4.29
N MET A 68 1.96 1.11 3.29
CA MET A 68 3.26 0.64 2.78
C MET A 68 3.91 1.59 1.77
N LEU A 69 3.12 2.24 0.91
CA LEU A 69 3.62 3.07 -0.19
C LEU A 69 3.34 4.56 0.00
N GLY A 70 2.48 4.93 0.96
CA GLY A 70 2.01 6.30 1.12
C GLY A 70 0.97 6.72 0.09
N LEU A 71 0.59 5.86 -0.85
CA LEU A 71 -0.39 6.15 -1.91
C LEU A 71 -1.20 4.92 -2.28
N TYR A 72 -2.37 5.15 -2.86
CA TYR A 72 -3.22 4.07 -3.39
C TYR A 72 -2.80 3.73 -4.81
N VAL A 73 -2.49 2.46 -5.10
CA VAL A 73 -2.03 2.02 -6.43
C VAL A 73 -3.13 1.30 -7.18
N SER A 74 -3.81 0.37 -6.51
CA SER A 74 -4.76 -0.52 -7.17
C SER A 74 -6.10 0.14 -7.42
N ASP A 75 -6.53 1.05 -6.54
CA ASP A 75 -7.82 1.73 -6.62
C ASP A 75 -7.86 2.94 -5.67
N HIS A 76 -8.63 3.98 -5.96
CA HIS A 76 -8.76 5.14 -5.09
C HIS A 76 -10.02 5.04 -4.19
N PRO A 77 -10.02 5.56 -2.96
CA PRO A 77 -11.23 5.62 -2.13
C PRO A 77 -12.37 6.41 -2.78
N LEU A 78 -12.04 7.33 -3.68
CA LEU A 78 -13.00 8.14 -4.44
C LEU A 78 -13.46 7.47 -5.74
N SER A 79 -12.98 6.26 -6.05
CA SER A 79 -13.38 5.56 -7.27
C SER A 79 -14.88 5.27 -7.30
N GLY A 80 -15.52 5.61 -8.42
CA GLY A 80 -16.99 5.60 -8.60
C GLY A 80 -17.68 6.92 -8.24
N LEU A 81 -16.98 7.89 -7.67
CA LEU A 81 -17.49 9.24 -7.37
C LEU A 81 -16.89 10.31 -8.29
N GLU A 82 -16.13 9.92 -9.32
CA GLU A 82 -15.39 10.83 -10.19
C GLU A 82 -16.33 11.83 -10.85
N HIS A 83 -17.48 11.37 -11.34
CA HIS A 83 -18.46 12.24 -11.98
C HIS A 83 -19.00 13.29 -11.00
N VAL A 84 -19.29 12.90 -9.76
CA VAL A 84 -19.82 13.79 -8.73
C VAL A 84 -18.76 14.82 -8.32
N LEU A 85 -17.52 14.38 -8.15
CA LEU A 85 -16.40 15.26 -7.80
C LEU A 85 -16.09 16.23 -8.94
N SER A 86 -16.03 15.76 -10.18
CA SER A 86 -15.79 16.61 -11.37
C SER A 86 -16.91 17.61 -11.62
N ALA A 87 -18.15 17.31 -11.19
CA ALA A 87 -19.29 18.21 -11.35
C ALA A 87 -19.32 19.31 -10.29
N GLN A 88 -18.57 19.17 -9.20
CA GLN A 88 -18.56 20.10 -8.06
C GLN A 88 -17.21 20.80 -7.86
N ALA A 89 -16.12 20.23 -8.37
CA ALA A 89 -14.80 20.86 -8.36
C ALA A 89 -14.58 21.68 -9.62
N ASP A 90 -14.02 22.88 -9.46
CA ASP A 90 -13.64 23.73 -10.59
C ASP A 90 -12.35 23.25 -11.24
N VAL A 91 -11.45 22.63 -10.47
CA VAL A 91 -10.10 22.24 -10.88
C VAL A 91 -9.57 21.11 -9.99
N SER A 92 -8.72 20.22 -10.54
CA SER A 92 -7.98 19.23 -9.74
C SER A 92 -6.86 19.90 -8.93
N ILE A 93 -6.50 19.32 -7.79
CA ILE A 93 -5.41 19.78 -6.92
C ILE A 93 -4.09 19.79 -7.71
N ALA A 94 -3.85 18.76 -8.53
CA ALA A 94 -2.67 18.69 -9.40
C ALA A 94 -2.60 19.87 -10.38
N THR A 95 -3.72 20.19 -11.04
CA THR A 95 -3.79 21.33 -11.97
C THR A 95 -3.64 22.65 -11.24
N LEU A 96 -4.27 22.81 -10.07
CA LEU A 96 -4.17 24.01 -9.25
C LEU A 96 -2.72 24.27 -8.80
N ASN A 97 -2.00 23.23 -8.40
CA ASN A 97 -0.60 23.33 -8.00
C ASN A 97 0.33 23.70 -9.17
N ALA A 98 -0.04 23.35 -10.40
CA ALA A 98 0.71 23.69 -11.61
C ALA A 98 0.31 25.02 -12.25
N ASP A 99 -0.76 25.66 -11.78
CA ASP A 99 -1.33 26.87 -12.38
C ASP A 99 -0.63 28.14 -11.88
N GLU A 100 0.34 28.62 -12.65
CA GLU A 100 1.07 29.86 -12.38
C GLU A 100 0.36 31.12 -12.93
N ALA A 101 -0.69 30.96 -13.74
CA ALA A 101 -1.32 32.06 -14.47
C ALA A 101 -2.56 32.64 -13.75
N ARG A 102 -3.03 31.98 -12.70
CA ARG A 102 -4.26 32.36 -12.00
C ARG A 102 -4.07 33.68 -11.22
N PRO A 103 -5.00 34.65 -11.33
CA PRO A 103 -4.92 35.90 -10.56
C PRO A 103 -4.95 35.67 -9.04
N ASP A 104 -4.19 36.49 -8.31
CA ASP A 104 -4.20 36.50 -6.85
C ASP A 104 -5.59 36.87 -6.30
N GLY A 105 -5.99 36.23 -5.21
CA GLY A 105 -7.32 36.35 -4.60
C GLY A 105 -8.45 35.62 -5.35
N SER A 106 -8.12 34.81 -6.36
CA SER A 106 -9.12 33.96 -7.02
C SER A 106 -9.69 32.92 -6.05
N THR A 107 -11.01 32.73 -6.11
CA THR A 107 -11.70 31.68 -5.35
C THR A 107 -11.86 30.47 -6.25
N VAL A 108 -11.49 29.29 -5.74
CA VAL A 108 -11.61 28.01 -6.44
C VAL A 108 -12.26 26.98 -5.53
N VAL A 109 -13.10 26.12 -6.09
CA VAL A 109 -13.69 24.99 -5.39
C VAL A 109 -12.90 23.73 -5.74
N VAL A 110 -12.38 23.07 -4.71
CA VAL A 110 -11.73 21.75 -4.81
C VAL A 110 -12.57 20.72 -4.06
N ALA A 111 -12.65 19.51 -4.59
CA ALA A 111 -13.36 18.39 -3.97
C ALA A 111 -12.43 17.17 -3.89
N GLY A 112 -12.41 16.53 -2.73
CA GLY A 112 -11.51 15.40 -2.48
C GLY A 112 -11.77 14.72 -1.13
N LEU A 113 -10.89 13.82 -0.78
CA LEU A 113 -10.84 13.09 0.48
C LEU A 113 -10.00 13.85 1.51
N VAL A 114 -10.57 14.12 2.68
CA VAL A 114 -9.79 14.65 3.80
C VAL A 114 -8.96 13.53 4.43
N THR A 115 -7.64 13.61 4.34
CA THR A 115 -6.72 12.58 4.86
C THR A 115 -6.13 12.94 6.22
N SER A 116 -6.09 14.22 6.59
CA SER A 116 -5.60 14.66 7.90
C SER A 116 -6.35 15.90 8.39
N LEU A 117 -6.59 15.96 9.71
CA LEU A 117 -7.18 17.11 10.39
C LEU A 117 -6.42 17.36 11.70
N GLN A 118 -5.66 18.45 11.74
CA GLN A 118 -4.99 18.92 12.95
C GLN A 118 -5.68 20.15 13.51
N ARG A 119 -6.46 19.97 14.58
CA ARG A 119 -7.08 21.09 15.30
C ARG A 119 -6.05 21.77 16.20
N LYS A 120 -5.96 23.09 16.13
CA LYS A 120 -5.01 23.94 16.87
C LYS A 120 -5.72 25.17 17.41
N MET A 121 -5.12 25.80 18.41
CA MET A 121 -5.55 27.10 18.93
C MET A 121 -4.58 28.18 18.45
N SER A 122 -5.11 29.32 18.03
CA SER A 122 -4.29 30.48 17.71
C SER A 122 -3.76 31.11 19.01
N LYS A 123 -2.73 31.95 18.90
CA LYS A 123 -2.23 32.73 20.04
C LYS A 123 -3.29 33.67 20.63
N GLN A 124 -4.33 33.99 19.88
CA GLN A 124 -5.46 34.83 20.28
C GLN A 124 -6.64 34.01 20.84
N GLY A 125 -6.50 32.68 20.95
CA GLY A 125 -7.53 31.78 21.50
C GLY A 125 -8.58 31.33 20.49
N ASN A 126 -8.44 31.68 19.20
CA ASN A 126 -9.37 31.24 18.17
C ASN A 126 -9.02 29.81 17.70
N PRO A 127 -10.00 28.88 17.65
CA PRO A 127 -9.77 27.56 17.11
C PRO A 127 -9.54 27.63 15.60
N TRP A 128 -8.55 26.90 15.11
CA TRP A 128 -8.29 26.71 13.69
C TRP A 128 -7.89 25.26 13.44
N ALA A 129 -7.90 24.83 12.18
CA ALA A 129 -7.43 23.50 11.82
C ALA A 129 -6.59 23.53 10.55
N ALA A 130 -5.52 22.75 10.53
CA ALA A 130 -4.84 22.40 9.30
C ALA A 130 -5.49 21.12 8.75
N VAL A 131 -5.91 21.16 7.49
CA VAL A 131 -6.57 20.05 6.80
C VAL A 131 -5.68 19.65 5.62
N THR A 132 -5.49 18.35 5.42
CA THR A 132 -4.89 17.80 4.19
C THR A 132 -6.02 17.18 3.37
N LEU A 133 -6.12 17.59 2.12
CA LEU A 133 -7.13 17.16 1.16
C LEU A 133 -6.43 16.46 0.00
N GLU A 134 -6.91 15.30 -0.42
CA GLU A 134 -6.40 14.54 -1.55
C GLU A 134 -7.50 14.34 -2.59
N ASP A 135 -7.19 14.54 -3.87
CA ASP A 135 -8.08 14.19 -4.98
C ASP A 135 -7.54 12.96 -5.74
N MET A 136 -8.10 12.67 -6.92
CA MET A 136 -7.68 11.50 -7.72
C MET A 136 -6.25 11.63 -8.28
N GLU A 137 -5.70 12.84 -8.36
CA GLU A 137 -4.46 13.16 -9.09
C GLU A 137 -3.35 13.69 -8.15
N GLY A 138 -3.68 14.09 -6.91
CA GLY A 138 -2.73 14.67 -5.98
C GLY A 138 -3.28 14.97 -4.58
N SER A 139 -2.41 15.59 -3.76
CA SER A 139 -2.65 16.02 -2.37
C SER A 139 -2.29 17.48 -2.17
#